data_AF-A0A519YJL6-F1
#
_entry.id   AF-A0A519YJL6-F1
#
_cell.length_a   1.000
_cell.length_b   1.000
_cell.length_c   1.000
_cell.angle_alpha   90.00
_cell.angle_beta   90.00
_cell.angle_gamma   90.00
#
_symmetry.space_group_name_H-M   'P 1'
#
loop_
_entity.id
_entity.type
_entity.pdbx_description
1 polymer ?
#
loop_
_entity_poly.entity_id
_entity_poly.type
_entity_poly.pdbx_seq_one_letter_code
_entity_poly.pdbx_strand_id
1 'polypeptide(L)'
;MIRKMALAALAATAVFHVTVFIQYGTLWVGALASYKELPLVFAFLLATFWVHVPIAHRFGADRLTKPPAPVKALVEGLCVVLVSLIFWLVFFSLPQHYLVPTADVTPKSLRFSLAVSAVLSLFFYYFVEREHSRQKLQQEVYRVAQLQKETFQAQLEALKNQVDPHFLFNSLNVLGSLIHLDADRAVQFLGQLSEVYRALLDSGAHTLI
;
A
#
# COMPACT_ATOMS: atom_id res chain seq x y z
N MET A 1 15.61 -7.13 -6.40
CA MET A 1 16.52 -6.04 -6.82
C MET A 1 16.80 -6.09 -8.32
N ILE A 2 17.25 -7.24 -8.85
CA ILE A 2 17.58 -7.46 -10.28
C ILE A 2 16.45 -7.04 -11.24
N ARG A 3 15.20 -7.47 -10.99
CA ARG A 3 14.04 -7.10 -11.82
C ARG A 3 13.82 -5.58 -11.94
N LYS A 4 14.11 -4.81 -10.89
CA LYS A 4 13.97 -3.35 -10.89
C LYS A 4 15.08 -2.68 -11.71
N MET A 5 16.31 -3.20 -11.63
CA MET A 5 17.44 -2.72 -12.43
C MET A 5 17.24 -3.02 -13.92
N ALA A 6 16.74 -4.20 -14.27
CA ALA A 6 16.41 -4.56 -15.65
C ALA A 6 15.32 -3.65 -16.24
N LEU A 7 14.26 -3.38 -15.46
CA LEU A 7 13.21 -2.45 -15.87
C LEU A 7 13.75 -1.02 -16.07
N ALA A 8 14.60 -0.55 -15.16
CA ALA A 8 15.24 0.77 -15.27
C ALA A 8 16.16 0.86 -16.51
N ALA A 9 16.88 -0.21 -16.85
CA ALA A 9 17.74 -0.26 -18.03
C ALA A 9 16.93 -0.20 -19.33
N LEU A 10 15.83 -0.95 -19.41
CA LEU A 10 14.91 -0.89 -20.56
C LEU A 10 14.27 0.49 -20.69
N ALA A 11 13.82 1.08 -19.57
CA ALA A 11 13.23 2.41 -19.55
C ALA A 11 14.25 3.48 -19.98
N ALA A 12 15.51 3.40 -19.52
CA ALA A 12 16.58 4.33 -19.91
C ALA A 12 16.84 4.28 -21.41
N THR A 13 16.97 3.08 -21.98
CA THR A 13 17.19 2.90 -23.41
C THR A 13 16.01 3.44 -24.22
N ALA A 14 14.77 3.17 -23.80
CA ALA A 14 13.57 3.68 -24.47
C ALA A 14 13.47 5.21 -24.41
N VAL A 15 13.65 5.81 -23.22
CA VAL A 15 13.64 7.27 -23.04
C VAL A 15 14.73 7.93 -23.88
N PHE A 16 15.93 7.34 -23.92
CA PHE A 16 17.03 7.83 -24.75
C PHE A 16 16.66 7.86 -26.23
N HIS A 17 16.13 6.75 -26.78
CA HIS A 17 15.76 6.68 -28.20
C HIS A 17 14.59 7.59 -28.55
N VAL A 18 13.60 7.74 -27.66
CA VAL A 18 12.50 8.70 -27.82
C VAL A 18 13.01 10.13 -27.86
N THR A 19 13.92 10.48 -26.95
CA THR A 19 14.52 11.82 -26.89
C THR A 19 15.31 12.14 -28.16
N VAL A 20 16.14 11.19 -28.61
CA VAL A 20 16.87 11.29 -29.88
C VAL A 20 15.92 11.46 -31.06
N PHE A 21 14.88 10.64 -31.17
CA PHE A 21 13.92 10.69 -32.27
C PHE A 21 13.20 12.04 -32.33
N ILE A 22 12.77 12.58 -31.19
CA ILE A 22 12.13 13.90 -31.14
C ILE A 22 13.11 15.01 -31.55
N GLN A 23 14.37 14.90 -31.17
CA GLN A 23 15.37 15.95 -31.42
C GLN A 23 15.95 15.93 -32.84
N TYR A 24 16.16 14.75 -33.42
CA TYR A 24 16.87 14.57 -34.69
C TYR A 24 16.01 13.97 -35.80
N GLY A 25 14.78 13.53 -35.49
CA GLY A 25 13.89 12.87 -36.45
C GLY A 25 14.32 11.45 -36.84
N THR A 26 15.35 10.90 -36.18
CA THR A 26 15.89 9.57 -36.47
C THR A 26 16.05 8.75 -35.19
N LEU A 27 15.88 7.43 -35.30
CA LEU A 27 16.15 6.49 -34.20
C LEU A 27 17.62 6.08 -34.13
N TRP A 28 18.39 6.34 -35.20
CA TRP A 28 19.77 5.90 -35.33
C TRP A 28 20.72 7.05 -35.02
N VAL A 29 21.40 6.95 -33.88
CA VAL A 29 22.51 7.82 -33.53
C VAL A 29 23.77 7.08 -33.94
N GLY A 30 24.42 7.52 -35.01
CA GLY A 30 25.46 6.78 -35.72
C GLY A 30 26.57 6.20 -34.83
N ALA A 31 27.64 6.96 -34.59
CA ALA A 31 28.86 6.46 -33.96
C ALA A 31 28.64 6.02 -32.50
N LEU A 32 29.45 5.07 -32.01
CA LEU A 32 29.45 4.62 -30.61
C LEU A 32 29.57 5.80 -29.61
N ALA A 33 30.25 6.88 -30.01
CA ALA A 33 30.40 8.09 -29.21
C ALA A 33 29.07 8.78 -28.87
N SER A 34 28.02 8.57 -29.67
CA SER A 34 26.69 9.12 -29.43
C SER A 34 25.92 8.40 -28.31
N TYR A 35 26.37 7.21 -27.88
CA TYR A 35 25.77 6.46 -26.77
C TYR A 35 26.39 6.79 -25.41
N LYS A 36 27.35 7.73 -25.33
CA LYS A 36 27.99 8.15 -24.07
C LYS A 36 27.01 8.75 -23.05
N GLU A 37 25.88 9.28 -23.53
CA GLU A 37 24.81 9.83 -22.70
C GLU A 37 23.91 8.75 -22.07
N LEU A 38 23.89 7.53 -22.62
CA LEU A 38 23.04 6.44 -22.15
C LEU A 38 23.33 6.02 -20.69
N PRO A 39 24.59 5.85 -20.24
CA PRO A 39 24.87 5.60 -18.83
C PRO A 39 24.47 6.76 -17.92
N LEU A 40 24.52 8.02 -18.39
CA LEU A 40 24.07 9.20 -17.63
C LEU A 40 22.54 9.19 -17.46
N VAL A 41 21.79 8.92 -18.52
CA VAL A 41 20.32 8.77 -18.48
C VAL A 41 19.92 7.61 -17.57
N PHE A 42 20.62 6.47 -17.66
CA PHE A 42 20.39 5.34 -16.78
C PHE A 42 20.66 5.68 -15.31
N ALA A 43 21.77 6.36 -15.02
CA ALA A 43 22.10 6.80 -13.67
C ALA A 43 21.10 7.83 -13.12
N PHE A 44 20.62 8.76 -13.95
CA PHE A 44 19.56 9.71 -13.62
C PHE A 44 18.23 9.00 -13.27
N LEU A 45 17.79 8.05 -14.09
CA LEU A 45 16.56 7.29 -13.84
C LEU A 45 16.69 6.41 -12.59
N LEU A 46 17.87 5.84 -12.35
CA LEU A 46 18.13 5.10 -11.13
C LEU A 46 18.10 6.04 -9.92
N ALA A 47 18.76 7.19 -9.98
CA ALA A 47 18.79 8.16 -8.90
C ALA A 47 17.39 8.70 -8.56
N THR A 48 16.59 9.07 -9.58
CA THR A 48 15.20 9.53 -9.39
C THR A 48 14.37 8.45 -8.71
N PHE A 49 14.46 7.20 -9.15
CA PHE A 49 13.79 6.07 -8.53
C PHE A 49 14.21 5.89 -7.06
N TRP A 50 15.51 5.92 -6.76
CA TRP A 50 16.02 5.71 -5.41
C TRP A 50 15.75 6.86 -4.44
N VAL A 51 15.65 8.10 -4.93
CA VAL A 51 15.43 9.28 -4.08
C VAL A 51 13.95 9.62 -3.90
N HIS A 52 13.11 9.40 -4.92
CA HIS A 52 11.67 9.69 -4.78
C HIS A 52 10.96 8.68 -3.86
N VAL A 53 11.41 7.43 -3.83
CA VAL A 53 10.86 6.38 -2.95
C VAL A 53 10.95 6.76 -1.45
N PRO A 54 12.11 7.13 -0.89
CA PRO A 54 12.20 7.52 0.52
C PRO A 54 11.53 8.85 0.81
N ILE A 55 11.45 9.79 -0.14
CA ILE A 55 10.67 11.03 0.03
C ILE A 55 9.19 10.68 0.22
N ALA A 56 8.60 9.90 -0.70
CA ALA A 56 7.23 9.44 -0.60
C ALA A 56 6.97 8.62 0.68
N HIS A 57 7.96 7.85 1.15
CA HIS A 57 7.82 7.11 2.42
C HIS A 57 7.91 8.03 3.65
N ARG A 58 8.80 9.02 3.65
CA ARG A 58 9.04 9.91 4.80
C ARG A 58 7.93 10.93 4.97
N PHE A 59 7.34 11.40 3.87
CA PHE A 59 6.15 12.24 3.89
C PHE A 59 4.88 11.39 3.96
N GLY A 60 4.77 10.27 3.25
CA GLY A 60 3.60 9.39 3.32
C GLY A 60 3.39 8.68 4.66
N ALA A 61 4.45 8.47 5.47
CA ALA A 61 4.31 7.92 6.81
C ALA A 61 3.67 8.95 7.75
N ASP A 62 2.70 8.50 8.53
CA ASP A 62 1.84 9.27 9.43
C ASP A 62 2.58 9.87 10.67
N ARG A 63 3.88 10.17 10.54
CA ARG A 63 4.75 10.57 11.65
C ARG A 63 4.82 12.07 11.92
N LEU A 64 3.97 12.89 11.28
CA LEU A 64 3.89 14.33 11.54
C LEU A 64 2.43 14.78 11.62
N THR A 65 1.84 14.59 12.80
CA THR A 65 0.52 15.10 13.21
C THR A 65 0.45 16.64 13.35
N LYS A 66 1.25 17.43 12.61
CA LYS A 66 1.38 18.88 12.88
C LYS A 66 1.03 19.86 11.74
N PRO A 67 1.24 19.60 10.43
CA PRO A 67 0.72 20.49 9.38
C PRO A 67 -0.56 19.93 8.70
N PRO A 68 -1.46 20.81 8.21
CA PRO A 68 -2.64 20.41 7.44
C PRO A 68 -2.22 19.75 6.11
N ALA A 69 -3.02 18.78 5.65
CA ALA A 69 -2.79 18.00 4.42
C ALA A 69 -2.30 18.79 3.19
N PRO A 70 -2.87 19.97 2.83
CA PRO A 70 -2.38 20.74 1.67
C PRO A 70 -0.95 21.28 1.84
N VAL A 71 -0.57 21.68 3.06
CA VAL A 71 0.79 22.20 3.33
C VAL A 71 1.82 21.10 3.17
N LYS A 72 1.49 19.89 3.62
CA LYS A 72 2.34 18.71 3.46
C LYS A 72 2.55 18.37 1.98
N ALA A 73 1.48 18.34 1.19
CA ALA A 73 1.56 18.10 -0.25
C ALA A 73 2.39 19.18 -0.98
N LEU A 74 2.29 20.44 -0.55
CA LEU A 74 3.07 21.55 -1.11
C LEU A 74 4.56 21.42 -0.80
N VAL A 75 4.92 21.06 0.44
CA VAL A 75 6.32 20.82 0.84
C VAL A 75 6.90 19.61 0.10
N GLU A 76 6.14 18.53 -0.02
CA GLU A 76 6.54 17.33 -0.75
C GLU A 76 6.77 17.63 -2.25
N GLY A 77 5.83 18.34 -2.87
CA GLY A 77 5.98 18.81 -4.26
C GLY A 77 7.20 19.71 -4.45
N LEU A 78 7.46 20.64 -3.52
CA LEU A 78 8.63 21.51 -3.59
C LEU A 78 9.94 20.72 -3.48
N CYS A 79 10.02 19.74 -2.56
CA CYS A 79 11.17 18.86 -2.44
C CYS A 79 11.43 18.05 -3.71
N VAL A 80 10.37 17.50 -4.32
CA VAL A 80 10.44 16.76 -5.59
C VAL A 80 10.97 17.64 -6.72
N VAL A 81 10.48 18.87 -6.83
CA VAL A 81 10.94 19.83 -7.84
C VAL A 81 12.41 20.19 -7.64
N LEU A 82 12.82 20.51 -6.40
CA LEU A 82 14.21 20.87 -6.10
C LEU A 82 15.18 19.72 -6.38
N VAL A 83 14.84 18.49 -5.97
CA VAL A 83 15.66 17.31 -6.26
C VAL A 83 15.78 17.08 -7.76
N SER A 84 14.68 17.24 -8.50
CA SER A 84 14.66 17.06 -9.95
C SER A 84 15.51 18.11 -10.67
N LEU A 85 15.51 19.35 -10.18
CA LEU A 85 16.38 20.41 -10.68
C LEU A 85 17.86 20.10 -10.44
N ILE A 86 18.21 19.64 -9.23
CA ILE A 86 19.58 19.23 -8.88
C ILE A 86 20.03 18.07 -9.78
N PHE A 87 19.18 17.07 -9.99
CA PHE A 87 19.52 15.93 -10.84
C PHE A 87 19.67 16.33 -12.29
N TRP A 88 18.84 17.23 -12.79
CA TRP A 88 19.02 17.78 -14.12
C TRP A 88 20.37 18.51 -14.26
N LEU A 89 20.78 19.30 -13.27
CA LEU A 89 22.10 19.94 -13.24
C LEU A 89 23.25 18.91 -13.27
N VAL A 90 23.16 17.87 -12.42
CA VAL A 90 24.24 16.89 -12.24
C VAL A 90 24.35 15.90 -13.40
N PHE A 91 23.24 15.44 -13.96
CA PHE A 91 23.23 14.38 -14.98
C PHE A 91 23.14 14.89 -16.40
N PHE A 92 22.68 16.13 -16.60
CA PHE A 92 22.64 16.76 -17.90
C PHE A 92 23.62 17.93 -17.96
N SER A 93 23.44 19.00 -17.18
CA SER A 93 24.17 20.26 -17.38
C SER A 93 25.69 20.19 -17.16
N LEU A 94 26.16 19.48 -16.14
CA LEU A 94 27.60 19.35 -15.88
C LEU A 94 28.28 18.40 -16.88
N PRO A 95 27.74 17.20 -17.18
CA PRO A 95 28.36 16.27 -18.13
C PRO A 95 28.46 16.85 -19.54
N GLN A 96 27.45 17.59 -20.00
CA GLN A 96 27.51 18.22 -21.33
C GLN A 96 28.57 19.34 -21.43
N HIS A 97 28.96 19.97 -20.32
CA HIS A 97 30.01 20.98 -20.29
C HIS A 97 31.42 20.39 -20.07
N TYR A 98 31.55 19.31 -19.29
CA TYR A 98 32.85 18.79 -18.84
C TYR A 98 33.22 17.39 -19.37
N LEU A 99 32.27 16.50 -19.64
CA LEU A 99 32.53 15.10 -20.02
C LEU A 99 32.28 14.82 -21.50
N VAL A 100 31.22 15.42 -22.07
CA VAL A 100 30.78 15.18 -23.45
C VAL A 100 30.47 16.53 -24.11
N PRO A 101 31.49 17.35 -24.45
CA PRO A 101 31.29 18.59 -25.17
C PRO A 101 30.89 18.25 -26.60
N THR A 102 29.59 18.05 -26.82
CA THR A 102 28.99 18.02 -28.15
C THR A 102 28.41 19.39 -28.47
N ALA A 103 28.05 19.61 -29.74
CA ALA A 103 27.67 20.91 -30.32
C ALA A 103 26.83 21.81 -29.39
N ASP A 104 27.06 23.12 -29.50
CA ASP A 104 26.52 24.21 -28.67
C ASP A 104 25.21 23.88 -27.94
N VAL A 105 25.25 24.00 -26.61
CA VAL A 105 24.06 23.88 -25.76
C VAL A 105 23.10 25.02 -26.10
N THR A 106 22.20 24.76 -27.05
CA THR A 106 21.20 25.75 -27.44
C THR A 106 20.16 25.92 -26.32
N PRO A 107 19.59 27.12 -26.14
CA PRO A 107 18.47 27.31 -25.20
C PRO A 107 17.28 26.37 -25.45
N LYS A 108 17.11 25.87 -26.69
CA LYS A 108 16.04 24.94 -27.06
C LYS A 108 16.27 23.54 -26.50
N SER A 109 17.46 22.97 -26.67
CA SER A 109 17.80 21.65 -26.12
C SER A 109 17.78 21.65 -24.59
N LEU A 110 18.20 22.77 -23.97
CA LEU A 110 18.13 22.96 -22.52
C LEU A 110 16.70 22.89 -21.99
N ARG A 111 15.79 23.69 -22.57
CA ARG A 111 14.36 23.72 -22.18
C ARG A 111 13.69 22.38 -22.42
N PHE A 112 14.02 21.69 -23.51
CA PHE A 112 13.47 20.38 -23.82
C PHE A 112 13.90 19.33 -22.79
N SER A 113 15.19 19.27 -22.45
CA SER A 113 15.69 18.33 -21.43
C SER A 113 15.08 18.58 -20.04
N LEU A 114 14.86 19.84 -19.66
CA LEU A 114 14.14 20.22 -18.43
C LEU A 114 12.69 19.76 -18.45
N ALA A 115 11.99 19.93 -19.56
CA ALA A 115 10.59 19.50 -19.68
C ALA A 115 10.47 17.98 -19.57
N VAL A 116 11.34 17.23 -20.24
CA VAL A 116 11.37 15.77 -20.18
C VAL A 116 11.71 15.27 -18.77
N SER A 117 12.70 15.87 -18.10
CA SER A 117 13.08 15.48 -16.74
C SER A 117 11.97 15.77 -15.72
N ALA A 118 11.26 16.91 -15.86
CA ALA A 118 10.13 17.26 -15.01
C ALA A 118 8.95 16.29 -15.19
N VAL A 119 8.60 15.95 -16.45
CA VAL A 119 7.53 14.99 -16.75
C VAL A 119 7.86 13.60 -16.19
N LEU A 120 9.10 13.13 -16.38
CA LEU A 120 9.54 11.85 -15.85
C LEU A 120 9.51 11.83 -14.32
N SER A 121 9.99 12.89 -13.65
CA SER A 121 9.94 12.99 -12.19
C SER A 121 8.50 12.93 -11.67
N LEU A 122 7.58 13.70 -12.26
CA LEU A 122 6.16 13.67 -11.86
C LEU A 122 5.54 12.29 -12.08
N PHE A 123 5.85 11.63 -13.20
CA PHE A 123 5.40 10.28 -13.49
C PHE A 123 5.89 9.28 -12.44
N PHE A 124 7.19 9.30 -12.11
CA PHE A 124 7.76 8.42 -11.09
C PHE A 124 7.18 8.70 -9.70
N TYR A 125 7.03 9.97 -9.34
CA TYR A 125 6.41 10.38 -8.08
C TYR A 125 5.00 9.81 -7.95
N TYR A 126 4.13 10.05 -8.94
CA TYR A 126 2.76 9.56 -8.95
C TYR A 126 2.68 8.04 -8.85
N PHE A 127 3.54 7.34 -9.60
CA PHE A 127 3.57 5.88 -9.60
C PHE A 127 3.95 5.30 -8.22
N VAL A 128 4.97 5.89 -7.58
CA VAL A 128 5.42 5.51 -6.23
C VAL A 128 4.34 5.77 -5.19
N GLU A 129 3.72 6.95 -5.21
CA GLU A 129 2.64 7.33 -4.29
C GLU A 129 1.43 6.39 -4.44
N ARG A 130 1.09 6.03 -5.67
CA ARG A 130 -0.01 5.12 -5.99
C ARG A 130 0.22 3.71 -5.44
N GLU A 131 1.41 3.16 -5.64
CA GLU A 131 1.77 1.83 -5.15
C GLU A 131 1.73 1.77 -3.61
N HIS A 132 2.26 2.81 -2.95
CA HIS A 132 2.23 2.91 -1.50
C HIS A 132 0.80 3.03 -0.94
N SER A 133 -0.05 3.82 -1.59
CA SER A 133 -1.47 3.97 -1.23
C SER A 133 -2.22 2.64 -1.34
N ARG A 134 -1.90 1.82 -2.35
CA ARG A 134 -2.47 0.47 -2.52
C ARG A 134 -2.05 -0.48 -1.39
N GLN A 135 -0.77 -0.46 -1.03
CA GLN A 135 -0.25 -1.31 0.05
C GLN A 135 -0.88 -0.96 1.41
N LYS A 136 -1.03 0.34 1.71
CA LYS A 136 -1.75 0.80 2.90
C LYS A 136 -3.20 0.33 2.91
N LEU A 137 -3.92 0.48 1.80
CA LEU A 137 -5.30 0.03 1.69
C LEU A 137 -5.42 -1.48 1.93
N GLN A 138 -4.49 -2.29 1.40
CA GLN A 138 -4.46 -3.73 1.63
C GLN A 138 -4.22 -4.07 3.11
N GLN A 139 -3.34 -3.34 3.79
CA GLN A 139 -3.10 -3.52 5.23
C GLN A 139 -4.33 -3.19 6.06
N GLU A 140 -5.03 -2.08 5.74
CA GLU A 140 -6.26 -1.71 6.44
C GLU A 140 -7.39 -2.72 6.19
N VAL A 141 -7.55 -3.22 4.96
CA VAL A 141 -8.51 -4.29 4.64
C VAL A 141 -8.22 -5.56 5.46
N TYR A 142 -6.95 -5.96 5.55
CA TYR A 142 -6.54 -7.12 6.34
C TYR A 142 -6.84 -6.90 7.85
N ARG A 143 -6.55 -5.71 8.36
CA ARG A 143 -6.81 -5.33 9.75
C ARG A 143 -8.30 -5.37 10.10
N VAL A 144 -9.15 -4.83 9.21
CA VAL A 144 -10.61 -4.88 9.38
C VAL A 144 -11.11 -6.33 9.37
N ALA A 145 -10.60 -7.18 8.47
CA ALA A 145 -10.97 -8.60 8.44
C ALA A 145 -10.55 -9.35 9.73
N GLN A 146 -9.38 -9.02 10.30
CA GLN A 146 -8.95 -9.58 11.59
C GLN A 146 -9.86 -9.15 12.74
N LEU A 147 -10.18 -7.85 12.83
CA LEU A 147 -11.09 -7.34 13.85
C LEU A 147 -12.48 -7.97 13.74
N GLN A 148 -13.01 -8.13 12.53
CA GLN A 148 -14.28 -8.84 12.30
C GLN A 148 -14.22 -10.28 12.81
N LYS A 149 -13.13 -11.00 12.52
CA LYS A 149 -12.94 -12.36 13.02
C LYS A 149 -12.92 -12.41 14.56
N GLU A 150 -12.19 -11.50 15.20
CA GLU A 150 -12.13 -11.40 16.67
C GLU A 150 -13.51 -11.09 17.25
N THR A 151 -14.28 -10.18 16.63
CA THR A 151 -15.65 -9.90 17.08
C THR A 151 -16.57 -11.11 16.96
N PHE A 152 -16.50 -11.87 15.86
CA PHE A 152 -17.29 -13.09 15.70
C PHE A 152 -16.89 -14.17 16.72
N GLN A 153 -15.59 -14.29 17.03
CA GLN A 153 -15.12 -15.23 18.05
C GLN A 153 -15.63 -14.84 19.44
N ALA A 154 -15.58 -13.55 19.79
CA ALA A 154 -16.12 -13.05 21.05
C ALA A 154 -17.64 -13.25 21.15
N GLN A 155 -18.39 -13.01 20.08
CA GLN A 155 -19.83 -13.28 20.02
C GLN A 155 -20.13 -14.77 20.19
N LEU A 156 -19.34 -15.65 19.55
CA LEU A 156 -19.48 -17.09 19.69
C LEU A 156 -19.17 -17.56 21.12
N GLU A 157 -18.12 -17.04 21.74
CA GLU A 157 -17.79 -17.32 23.15
C GLU A 157 -18.88 -16.83 24.10
N ALA A 158 -19.41 -15.62 23.87
CA ALA A 158 -20.54 -15.10 24.65
C ALA A 158 -21.78 -15.99 24.51
N LEU A 159 -22.09 -16.45 23.29
CA LEU A 159 -23.20 -17.38 23.04
C LEU A 159 -22.98 -18.73 23.73
N LYS A 160 -21.75 -19.27 23.70
CA LYS A 160 -21.40 -20.49 24.43
C LYS A 160 -21.55 -20.32 25.94
N ASN A 161 -21.14 -19.19 26.49
CA ASN A 161 -21.22 -18.90 27.92
C ASN A 161 -22.66 -18.71 28.41
N GLN A 162 -23.62 -18.37 27.54
CA GLN A 162 -25.05 -18.34 27.90
C GLN A 162 -25.63 -19.73 28.19
N VAL A 163 -24.99 -20.80 27.68
CA VAL A 163 -25.37 -22.19 27.97
C VAL A 163 -24.31 -22.78 28.90
N ASP A 164 -24.55 -22.76 30.21
CA ASP A 164 -23.70 -23.46 31.18
C ASP A 164 -23.76 -24.98 30.91
N PRO A 165 -22.69 -25.60 30.38
CA PRO A 165 -22.70 -27.02 30.05
C PRO A 165 -22.86 -27.88 31.30
N HIS A 166 -22.33 -27.43 32.45
CA HIS A 166 -22.43 -28.13 33.71
C HIS A 166 -23.88 -28.10 34.23
N PHE A 167 -24.59 -27.00 34.08
CA PHE A 167 -26.03 -26.91 34.39
C PHE A 167 -26.85 -27.89 33.54
N LEU A 168 -26.54 -28.01 32.23
CA LEU A 168 -27.18 -29.00 31.37
C LEU A 168 -26.93 -30.42 31.86
N PHE A 169 -25.67 -30.80 32.09
CA PHE A 169 -25.29 -32.14 32.54
C PHE A 169 -25.89 -32.47 33.91
N ASN A 170 -25.88 -31.54 34.86
CA ASN A 170 -26.50 -31.75 36.16
C ASN A 170 -28.02 -31.93 36.03
N SER A 171 -28.67 -31.11 35.20
CA SER A 171 -30.11 -31.24 34.97
C SER A 171 -30.46 -32.59 34.33
N LEU A 172 -29.66 -33.08 33.38
CA LEU A 172 -29.85 -34.40 32.77
C LEU A 172 -29.60 -35.54 33.77
N ASN A 173 -28.61 -35.43 34.64
CA ASN A 173 -28.35 -36.42 35.70
C ASN A 173 -29.49 -36.46 36.72
N VAL A 174 -30.02 -35.30 37.12
CA VAL A 174 -31.19 -35.19 38.00
C VAL A 174 -32.41 -35.80 37.33
N LEU A 175 -32.67 -35.47 36.06
CA LEU A 175 -33.76 -36.07 35.29
C LEU A 175 -33.60 -37.60 35.18
N GLY A 176 -32.40 -38.09 34.88
CA GLY A 176 -32.10 -39.51 34.80
C GLY A 176 -32.35 -40.26 36.12
N SER A 177 -32.00 -39.65 37.25
CA SER A 177 -32.32 -40.22 38.57
C SER A 177 -33.82 -40.18 38.88
N LEU A 178 -34.51 -39.09 38.52
CA LEU A 178 -35.96 -38.95 38.69
C LEU A 178 -36.74 -39.97 37.86
N ILE A 179 -36.32 -40.29 36.62
CA ILE A 179 -37.01 -41.30 35.78
C ILE A 179 -37.12 -42.66 36.49
N HIS A 180 -36.11 -43.04 37.28
CA HIS A 180 -36.10 -44.31 38.00
C HIS A 180 -36.78 -44.24 39.38
N LEU A 181 -36.80 -43.08 40.02
CA LEU A 181 -37.35 -42.88 41.37
C LEU A 181 -38.83 -42.50 41.36
N ASP A 182 -39.21 -41.58 40.46
CA ASP A 182 -40.54 -40.97 40.38
C ASP A 182 -40.76 -40.41 38.96
N ALA A 183 -41.41 -41.23 38.12
CA ALA A 183 -41.62 -40.91 36.70
C ALA A 183 -42.50 -39.66 36.51
N ASP A 184 -43.49 -39.42 37.37
CA ASP A 184 -44.38 -38.26 37.25
C ASP A 184 -43.63 -36.96 37.57
N ARG A 185 -42.74 -36.98 38.59
CA ARG A 185 -41.84 -35.84 38.86
C ARG A 185 -40.81 -35.63 37.75
N ALA A 186 -40.33 -36.69 37.11
CA ALA A 186 -39.41 -36.58 35.97
C ALA A 186 -40.05 -35.81 34.81
N VAL A 187 -41.32 -36.08 34.50
CA VAL A 187 -42.08 -35.37 33.45
C VAL A 187 -42.25 -33.88 33.79
N GLN A 188 -42.58 -33.56 35.05
CA GLN A 188 -42.69 -32.16 35.49
C GLN A 188 -41.35 -31.42 35.42
N PHE A 189 -40.27 -32.06 35.87
CA PHE A 189 -38.91 -31.49 35.81
C PHE A 189 -38.47 -31.25 34.36
N LEU A 190 -38.75 -32.18 33.44
CA LEU A 190 -38.46 -32.02 32.02
C LEU A 190 -39.21 -30.82 31.41
N GLY A 191 -40.47 -30.61 31.80
CA GLY A 191 -41.25 -29.45 31.38
C GLY A 191 -40.63 -28.12 31.82
N GLN A 192 -40.27 -28.01 33.10
CA GLN A 192 -39.60 -26.82 33.66
C GLN A 192 -38.23 -26.58 33.02
N LEU A 193 -37.44 -27.63 32.81
CA LEU A 193 -36.15 -27.55 32.14
C LEU A 193 -36.29 -27.02 30.70
N SER A 194 -37.32 -27.46 29.99
CA SER A 194 -37.62 -27.01 28.63
C SER A 194 -38.03 -25.53 28.58
N GLU A 195 -38.81 -25.05 29.55
CA GLU A 195 -39.18 -23.63 29.66
C GLU A 195 -37.96 -22.73 29.96
N VAL A 196 -37.09 -23.15 30.87
CA VAL A 196 -35.85 -22.42 31.20
C VAL A 196 -34.94 -22.31 29.97
N TYR A 197 -34.74 -23.41 29.22
CA TYR A 197 -33.92 -23.39 28.01
C TYR A 197 -34.52 -22.54 26.89
N ARG A 198 -35.85 -22.58 26.72
CA ARG A 198 -36.55 -21.72 25.77
C ARG A 198 -36.40 -20.24 26.13
N ALA A 199 -36.52 -19.88 27.41
CA ALA A 199 -36.30 -18.51 27.89
C ALA A 199 -34.86 -18.03 27.67
N LEU A 200 -33.86 -18.90 27.87
CA LEU A 200 -32.45 -18.58 27.59
C LEU A 200 -32.22 -18.32 26.10
N LEU A 201 -32.80 -19.13 25.21
CA LEU A 201 -32.70 -18.97 23.76
C LEU A 201 -33.41 -17.70 23.25
N ASP A 202 -34.61 -17.39 23.78
CA ASP A 202 -35.37 -16.18 23.43
C ASP A 202 -34.64 -14.90 23.92
N SER A 203 -33.96 -14.96 25.07
CA SER A 203 -33.20 -13.82 25.63
C SER A 203 -31.92 -13.52 24.84
N GLY A 204 -31.25 -14.55 24.33
CA GLY A 204 -30.08 -14.41 23.45
C GLY A 204 -30.40 -13.72 22.12
N ALA A 205 -31.64 -13.84 21.62
CA ALA A 205 -32.09 -13.19 20.40
C ALA A 205 -32.35 -11.68 20.58
N HIS A 206 -32.70 -11.22 21.78
CA HIS A 206 -33.08 -9.83 22.03
C HIS A 206 -31.92 -8.87 22.34
N THR A 207 -30.70 -9.37 22.55
CA THR A 207 -29.51 -8.52 22.86
C THR A 207 -28.73 -8.12 21.59
N LEU A 208 -29.22 -8.49 20.39
CA LEU A 208 -28.52 -8.29 19.10
C LEU A 208 -29.22 -7.31 18.14
N ILE A 209 -30.14 -6.46 18.62
CA ILE A 209 -30.74 -5.37 17.83
C ILE A 209 -30.33 -4.02 18.42
#